data_AF-A0A1X2GFR1-F1
#
_entry.id   AF-A0A1X2GFR1-F1
#
_cell.length_a   1.000
_cell.length_b   1.000
_cell.length_c   1.000
_cell.angle_alpha   90.00
_cell.angle_beta   90.00
_cell.angle_gamma   90.00
#
_symmetry.space_group_name_H-M   'P 1'
#
loop_
_entity.id
_entity.type
_entity.pdbx_description
1 polymer ?
#
loop_
_entity_poly.entity_id
_entity_poly.type
_entity_poly.pdbx_seq_one_letter_code
_entity_poly.pdbx_strand_id
1 'polypeptide(L)'
;MKIWCIERNSFLITVQQRTILINCPLEIIALYPLDLDPYNEHPSSSGNQAAPDILSLLKLYDPSRKQASTSDLSRPAEQTLMDKPVFRTLPFEAIDIKTIDVVLVTHYEAMLGLPYLTEYLGYKGPIYVTEPTITFAHQRMIEMIEYYTKATASPDAKYGPVPIDCYKSLYTSDNVRECINRLLPVRFDQAVTVFSSLRVTAKSSGYTLGSANWLLESGLKRIAIFSSSCSNAVFHPTPLDLSVLESANVVLICGTGTSNREAFDLSLKRCVAHVCNRLAARENAILVTAITSGLVYDLLWMLSDHLAQLGIQIGTEAHQAPIYMISPVAKQSLDYALVTSEWMSRVNQEHAMQSNPPLPHGRMLANKALTTFASILDIFNAKQDIPTSPSLIFTGDHKVLGVGPLAWYLQYWRKRSDCVYYFLDPELSAESFETHKARSKVPSLHIPLDSRLNVDEALDIVLRKNMQSQYILAPGDSRSTMQLDGGCQLIRYIPGSRHDIDLNITHARIVMKDQVARSINLQPSPYPGVTGMARFVGEALMFNNDLVIDKGKSIDANPATSMQTVLGIMDKLHKAGITKLSYENKPTHTHIHGAIDHVSFDIEVSTGHILVSAGSDEVQHIVRRLFMLP
;
A
#
# COMPACT_ATOMS: atom_id res chain seq x y z
N MET A 1 -20.55 3.56 -2.62
CA MET A 1 -19.33 2.73 -2.44
C MET A 1 -19.01 2.77 -0.97
N LYS A 2 -18.50 1.68 -0.38
CA LYS A 2 -18.14 1.67 1.04
C LYS A 2 -16.65 1.40 1.19
N ILE A 3 -15.98 2.15 2.05
CA ILE A 3 -14.60 1.90 2.43
C ILE A 3 -14.56 1.72 3.94
N TRP A 4 -14.06 0.59 4.40
CA TRP A 4 -13.78 0.33 5.79
C TRP A 4 -12.26 0.25 5.97
N CYS A 5 -11.71 1.19 6.73
CA CYS A 5 -10.33 1.12 7.21
C CYS A 5 -10.28 0.10 8.37
N ILE A 6 -9.70 -1.07 8.12
CA ILE A 6 -9.54 -2.10 9.15
C ILE A 6 -8.38 -1.69 10.06
N GLU A 7 -7.24 -1.40 9.44
CA GLU A 7 -5.98 -0.98 10.05
C GLU A 7 -5.29 0.07 9.15
N ARG A 8 -4.21 0.71 9.61
CA ARG A 8 -3.56 1.85 8.92
C ARG A 8 -3.29 1.65 7.42
N ASN A 9 -2.99 0.42 6.99
CA ASN A 9 -2.70 0.07 5.60
C ASN A 9 -3.55 -1.09 5.06
N SER A 10 -4.72 -1.35 5.67
CA SER A 10 -5.61 -2.45 5.25
C SER A 10 -7.06 -2.02 5.19
N PHE A 11 -7.71 -2.29 4.05
CA PHE A 11 -9.02 -1.76 3.74
C PHE A 11 -9.94 -2.82 3.18
N LEU A 12 -11.21 -2.74 3.56
CA LEU A 12 -12.29 -3.45 2.90
C LEU A 12 -13.06 -2.45 2.03
N ILE A 13 -13.04 -2.66 0.71
CA ILE A 13 -13.66 -1.77 -0.26
C ILE A 13 -14.84 -2.50 -0.91
N THR A 14 -16.06 -1.98 -0.75
CA THR A 14 -17.26 -2.54 -1.37
C THR A 14 -17.75 -1.67 -2.53
N VAL A 15 -17.73 -2.26 -3.73
CA VAL A 15 -18.17 -1.63 -4.99
C VAL A 15 -19.09 -2.61 -5.73
N GLN A 16 -20.30 -2.17 -6.11
CA GLN A 16 -21.28 -2.98 -6.86
C GLN A 16 -21.46 -4.41 -6.30
N GLN A 17 -21.70 -4.53 -4.99
CA GLN A 17 -21.85 -5.81 -4.27
C GLN A 17 -20.60 -6.71 -4.23
N ARG A 18 -19.45 -6.22 -4.69
CA ARG A 18 -18.16 -6.90 -4.55
C ARG A 18 -17.36 -6.30 -3.43
N THR A 19 -16.73 -7.13 -2.63
CA THR A 19 -15.90 -6.74 -1.50
C THR A 19 -14.44 -7.10 -1.79
N ILE A 20 -13.59 -6.10 -1.75
CA ILE A 20 -12.18 -6.16 -2.09
C ILE A 20 -11.40 -5.93 -0.80
N LEU A 21 -10.56 -6.88 -0.40
CA LEU A 21 -9.59 -6.67 0.68
C LEU A 21 -8.29 -6.14 0.10
N ILE A 22 -7.83 -5.00 0.60
CA ILE A 22 -6.53 -4.41 0.26
C ILE A 22 -5.58 -4.69 1.40
N ASN A 23 -4.52 -5.44 1.10
CA ASN A 23 -3.46 -5.85 2.01
C ASN A 23 -3.91 -6.73 3.18
N CYS A 24 -3.03 -7.64 3.58
CA CYS A 24 -3.16 -8.52 4.74
C CYS A 24 -1.77 -8.63 5.43
N PRO A 25 -1.32 -7.57 6.11
CA PRO A 25 -0.02 -7.55 6.78
C PRO A 25 0.00 -8.45 8.02
N LEU A 26 1.19 -8.66 8.56
CA LEU A 26 1.41 -9.30 9.86
C LEU A 26 2.26 -8.40 10.73
N GLU A 27 1.75 -8.03 11.89
CA GLU A 27 2.52 -7.27 12.86
C GLU A 27 3.24 -8.22 13.83
N ILE A 28 4.48 -7.87 14.14
CA ILE A 28 5.33 -8.62 15.07
C ILE A 28 5.55 -7.74 16.29
N ILE A 29 5.16 -8.24 17.45
CA ILE A 29 5.35 -7.56 18.74
C ILE A 29 6.30 -8.42 19.56
N ALA A 30 7.42 -7.83 19.98
CA ALA A 30 8.33 -8.46 20.94
C ALA A 30 7.82 -8.16 22.36
N LEU A 31 7.45 -9.20 23.11
CA LEU A 31 7.10 -9.05 24.52
C LEU A 31 8.36 -9.18 25.39
N TYR A 32 8.57 -8.18 26.23
CA TYR A 32 9.63 -8.17 27.23
C TYR A 32 9.14 -8.83 28.55
N PRO A 33 9.96 -9.64 29.23
CA PRO A 33 9.63 -10.16 30.56
C PRO A 33 9.44 -9.02 31.58
N LEU A 34 8.45 -9.16 32.47
CA LEU A 34 8.11 -8.15 33.49
C LEU A 34 9.19 -7.94 34.57
N ASP A 35 10.04 -8.94 34.83
CA ASP A 35 10.92 -8.96 36.01
C ASP A 35 12.22 -8.16 35.86
N LEU A 36 12.29 -7.23 34.91
CA LEU A 36 13.45 -6.37 34.71
C LEU A 36 13.20 -4.97 35.21
N ASP A 37 13.45 -4.75 36.49
CA ASP A 37 13.88 -3.43 36.95
C ASP A 37 15.33 -3.23 36.49
N PRO A 38 15.63 -2.33 35.53
CA PRO A 38 17.00 -2.08 35.08
C PRO A 38 17.88 -1.44 36.17
N TYR A 39 17.30 -1.14 37.35
CA TYR A 39 17.97 -0.51 38.49
C TYR A 39 18.35 -1.47 39.63
N ASN A 40 17.97 -2.74 39.55
CA ASN A 40 18.21 -3.73 40.63
C ASN A 40 19.24 -4.80 40.23
N GLU A 41 20.34 -4.41 39.57
CA GLU A 41 21.57 -5.19 39.69
C GLU A 41 22.19 -4.88 41.07
N HIS A 42 21.87 -5.70 42.07
CA HIS A 42 22.69 -5.74 43.28
C HIS A 42 24.13 -6.11 42.88
N PRO A 43 25.15 -5.39 43.39
CA PRO A 43 26.54 -5.66 43.06
C PRO A 43 26.97 -6.98 43.72
N SER A 44 26.71 -8.10 43.06
CA SER A 44 27.26 -9.38 43.46
C SER A 44 28.69 -9.48 42.93
N SER A 45 29.62 -9.23 43.85
CA SER A 45 31.02 -9.68 43.90
C SER A 45 31.74 -9.91 42.56
N SER A 46 32.72 -9.04 42.31
CA SER A 46 33.87 -9.24 41.44
C SER A 46 34.29 -10.70 41.26
N GLY A 47 33.81 -11.33 40.19
CA GLY A 47 34.30 -12.58 39.66
C GLY A 47 34.50 -12.41 38.17
N ASN A 48 35.68 -12.76 37.66
CA ASN A 48 35.97 -12.86 36.23
C ASN A 48 35.01 -13.87 35.58
N GLN A 49 33.82 -13.44 35.19
CA GLN A 49 32.98 -14.20 34.28
C GLN A 49 33.58 -14.04 32.88
N ALA A 50 34.30 -15.09 32.45
CA ALA A 50 34.77 -15.24 31.09
C ALA A 50 33.59 -15.08 30.12
N ALA A 51 33.85 -14.50 28.94
CA ALA A 51 32.86 -14.46 27.87
C ALA A 51 32.33 -15.89 27.62
N PRO A 52 31.01 -16.06 27.39
CA PRO A 52 30.45 -17.38 27.13
C PRO A 52 31.19 -18.06 25.98
N ASP A 53 31.53 -19.34 26.17
CA ASP A 53 32.28 -20.14 25.20
C ASP A 53 31.56 -20.14 23.84
N ILE A 54 32.29 -19.86 22.76
CA ILE A 54 31.76 -19.73 21.38
C ILE A 54 30.94 -20.97 21.03
N LEU A 55 31.40 -22.16 21.42
CA LEU A 55 30.73 -23.42 21.12
C LEU A 55 29.39 -23.57 21.84
N SER A 56 29.23 -22.98 23.03
CA SER A 56 27.98 -23.01 23.78
C SER A 56 26.95 -22.01 23.25
N LEU A 57 27.39 -20.85 22.76
CA LEU A 57 26.52 -19.92 22.03
C LEU A 57 26.08 -20.48 20.69
N LEU A 58 26.99 -21.06 19.90
CA LEU A 58 26.67 -21.64 18.59
C LEU A 58 25.63 -22.78 18.68
N LYS A 59 25.65 -23.56 19.77
CA LYS A 59 24.65 -24.62 20.04
C LYS A 59 23.22 -24.07 20.24
N LEU A 60 23.04 -22.81 20.63
CA LEU A 60 21.72 -22.17 20.70
C LEU A 60 21.15 -21.86 19.31
N TYR A 61 22.00 -21.84 18.27
CA TYR A 61 21.63 -21.45 16.91
C TYR A 61 21.78 -22.62 15.89
N ASP A 62 22.03 -23.85 16.35
CA ASP A 62 22.16 -25.06 15.50
C ASP A 62 20.82 -25.46 14.85
N PRO A 63 20.74 -25.50 13.50
CA PRO A 63 19.52 -25.86 12.77
C PRO A 63 19.04 -27.31 13.01
N SER A 64 19.86 -28.18 13.62
CA SER A 64 19.61 -29.62 13.77
C SER A 64 18.77 -30.01 15.00
N ARG A 65 18.40 -29.05 15.87
CA ARG A 65 17.79 -29.35 17.16
C ARG A 65 16.31 -29.75 17.03
N LYS A 66 16.05 -31.05 16.79
CA LYS A 66 14.78 -31.69 17.17
C LYS A 66 14.70 -31.78 18.69
N GLN A 67 13.52 -31.52 19.26
CA GLN A 67 13.20 -31.56 20.70
C GLN A 67 14.04 -32.61 21.45
N ALA A 68 15.03 -32.14 22.23
CA ALA A 68 15.82 -33.01 23.11
C ALA A 68 15.07 -33.15 24.44
N SER A 69 14.99 -34.40 24.92
CA SER A 69 14.32 -34.81 26.15
C SER A 69 14.85 -34.13 27.42
N THR A 70 13.93 -33.89 28.35
CA THR A 70 14.04 -33.14 29.61
C THR A 70 14.85 -33.84 30.72
N SER A 71 16.11 -34.24 30.50
CA SER A 71 16.90 -34.89 31.57
C SER A 71 18.27 -34.31 31.90
N ASP A 72 18.83 -33.37 31.13
CA ASP A 72 20.16 -32.82 31.43
C ASP A 72 20.20 -31.29 31.38
N LEU A 73 19.76 -30.62 32.44
CA LEU A 73 20.07 -29.20 32.71
C LEU A 73 19.94 -28.88 34.21
N SER A 74 20.94 -29.28 35.00
CA SER A 74 21.17 -28.79 36.36
C SER A 74 22.34 -27.82 36.40
N ARG A 75 22.17 -26.65 35.79
CA ARG A 75 22.93 -25.42 36.09
C ARG A 75 22.01 -24.21 35.89
N PRO A 76 21.96 -23.23 36.82
CA PRO A 76 21.32 -21.95 36.56
C PRO A 76 22.26 -21.15 35.64
N ALA A 77 22.24 -21.45 34.35
CA ALA A 77 22.78 -20.55 33.35
C ALA A 77 21.87 -19.32 33.33
N GLU A 78 22.46 -18.12 33.37
CA GLU A 78 21.80 -16.84 33.12
C GLU A 78 20.65 -17.04 32.12
N GLN A 79 19.42 -16.85 32.58
CA GLN A 79 18.23 -16.89 31.74
C GLN A 79 18.48 -15.94 30.58
N THR A 80 18.86 -16.52 29.43
CA THR A 80 19.10 -15.75 28.22
C THR A 80 17.73 -15.20 27.85
N LEU A 81 17.62 -13.89 28.07
CA LEU A 81 16.41 -13.12 28.06
C LEU A 81 15.87 -13.02 26.62
N MET A 82 15.27 -14.10 26.13
CA MET A 82 14.73 -14.15 24.78
C MET A 82 13.33 -13.54 24.81
N ASP A 83 13.19 -12.41 24.11
CA ASP A 83 11.91 -11.75 23.91
C ASP A 83 10.95 -12.76 23.23
N LYS A 84 9.73 -12.93 23.75
CA LYS A 84 8.76 -13.85 23.12
C LYS A 84 8.06 -13.10 21.99
N PRO A 85 8.27 -13.48 20.73
CA PRO A 85 7.57 -12.85 19.62
C PRO A 85 6.10 -13.29 19.64
N VAL A 86 5.20 -12.34 19.47
CA VAL A 86 3.80 -12.60 19.21
C VAL A 86 3.36 -11.88 17.94
N PHE A 87 2.52 -12.56 17.18
CA PHE A 87 2.08 -12.11 15.87
C PHE A 87 0.64 -11.64 15.95
N ARG A 88 0.40 -10.41 15.49
CA ARG A 88 -0.93 -9.79 15.44
C ARG A 88 -1.40 -9.75 13.98
N THR A 89 -2.51 -10.43 13.73
CA THR A 89 -3.19 -10.40 12.42
C THR A 89 -4.19 -9.25 12.37
N LEU A 90 -4.77 -9.01 11.19
CA LEU A 90 -5.97 -8.19 11.10
C LEU A 90 -7.08 -8.73 12.03
N PRO A 91 -7.96 -7.85 12.55
CA PRO A 91 -9.09 -8.23 13.41
C PRO A 91 -10.18 -8.93 12.61
N PHE A 92 -9.89 -10.15 12.13
CA PHE A 92 -10.78 -10.95 11.30
C PHE A 92 -12.08 -11.36 12.01
N GLU A 93 -12.15 -11.29 13.33
CA GLU A 93 -13.38 -11.51 14.11
C GLU A 93 -14.49 -10.53 13.73
N ALA A 94 -14.13 -9.31 13.30
CA ALA A 94 -15.08 -8.31 12.86
C ALA A 94 -15.48 -8.47 11.37
N ILE A 95 -14.84 -9.38 10.63
CA ILE A 95 -14.94 -9.49 9.18
C ILE A 95 -15.43 -10.89 8.80
N ASP A 96 -16.58 -10.98 8.13
CA ASP A 96 -16.98 -12.25 7.52
C ASP A 96 -16.12 -12.54 6.28
N ILE A 97 -15.17 -13.45 6.42
CA ILE A 97 -14.22 -13.85 5.38
C ILE A 97 -14.91 -14.34 4.10
N LYS A 98 -16.11 -14.92 4.22
CA LYS A 98 -16.88 -15.40 3.06
C LYS A 98 -17.42 -14.29 2.19
N THR A 99 -17.49 -13.07 2.72
CA THR A 99 -17.96 -11.89 1.98
C THR A 99 -16.86 -11.25 1.13
N ILE A 100 -15.60 -11.60 1.35
CA ILE A 100 -14.47 -11.08 0.59
C ILE A 100 -14.43 -11.80 -0.76
N ASP A 101 -14.57 -11.05 -1.86
CA ASP A 101 -14.55 -11.62 -3.21
C ASP A 101 -13.13 -11.71 -3.75
N VAL A 102 -12.26 -10.74 -3.44
CA VAL A 102 -10.91 -10.62 -4.01
C VAL A 102 -9.97 -9.93 -3.04
N VAL A 103 -8.69 -10.33 -3.06
CA VAL A 103 -7.61 -9.67 -2.31
C VAL A 103 -6.62 -9.04 -3.28
N LEU A 104 -6.21 -7.81 -3.02
CA LEU A 104 -5.13 -7.12 -3.74
C LEU A 104 -4.00 -6.77 -2.78
N VAL A 105 -2.76 -6.99 -3.20
CA VAL A 105 -1.56 -6.76 -2.38
C VAL A 105 -0.70 -5.67 -3.01
N THR A 106 -0.25 -4.70 -2.21
CA THR A 106 0.52 -3.56 -2.70
C THR A 106 2.03 -3.77 -2.68
N HIS A 107 2.57 -4.56 -1.75
CA HIS A 107 4.00 -4.89 -1.65
C HIS A 107 4.22 -6.12 -0.74
N TYR A 108 5.47 -6.58 -0.61
CA TYR A 108 5.75 -7.90 -0.02
C TYR A 108 5.40 -8.00 1.47
N GLU A 109 5.57 -6.93 2.25
CA GLU A 109 5.22 -6.91 3.68
C GLU A 109 3.70 -6.89 3.90
N ALA A 110 2.97 -6.31 2.95
CA ALA A 110 1.53 -6.21 2.99
C ALA A 110 0.79 -7.54 2.80
N MET A 111 1.50 -8.66 2.63
CA MET A 111 0.92 -10.00 2.53
C MET A 111 1.44 -11.00 3.56
N LEU A 112 2.26 -10.57 4.53
CA LEU A 112 2.83 -11.48 5.53
C LEU A 112 1.77 -12.19 6.39
N GLY A 113 0.55 -11.66 6.46
CA GLY A 113 -0.58 -12.26 7.18
C GLY A 113 -1.46 -13.18 6.32
N LEU A 114 -1.23 -13.26 5.00
CA LEU A 114 -2.08 -14.06 4.10
C LEU A 114 -2.19 -15.55 4.47
N PRO A 115 -1.14 -16.25 4.97
CA PRO A 115 -1.30 -17.64 5.38
C PRO A 115 -2.40 -17.85 6.42
N TYR A 116 -2.63 -16.88 7.32
CA TYR A 116 -3.76 -16.90 8.27
C TYR A 116 -5.10 -16.79 7.54
N LEU A 117 -5.20 -15.89 6.56
CA LEU A 117 -6.42 -15.71 5.77
C LEU A 117 -6.75 -16.96 4.94
N THR A 118 -5.76 -17.58 4.29
CA THR A 118 -6.00 -18.70 3.36
C THR A 118 -6.10 -20.05 4.05
N GLU A 119 -5.21 -20.36 5.00
CA GLU A 119 -5.10 -21.71 5.57
C GLU A 119 -5.86 -21.87 6.88
N TYR A 120 -5.95 -20.82 7.70
CA TYR A 120 -6.61 -20.89 9.01
C TYR A 120 -8.06 -20.42 8.95
N LEU A 121 -8.34 -19.39 8.15
CA LEU A 121 -9.68 -18.81 7.99
C LEU A 121 -10.42 -19.34 6.75
N GLY A 122 -9.73 -20.06 5.86
CA GLY A 122 -10.35 -20.77 4.74
C GLY A 122 -10.83 -19.86 3.60
N TYR A 123 -10.21 -18.70 3.39
CA TYR A 123 -10.47 -17.85 2.23
C TYR A 123 -10.14 -18.57 0.92
N LYS A 124 -11.02 -18.44 -0.09
CA LYS A 124 -10.93 -19.15 -1.39
C LYS A 124 -11.02 -18.25 -2.61
N GLY A 125 -11.15 -16.94 -2.45
CA GLY A 125 -11.23 -16.02 -3.58
C GLY A 125 -9.84 -15.78 -4.22
N PRO A 126 -9.81 -15.14 -5.41
CA PRO A 126 -8.57 -14.76 -6.08
C PRO A 126 -7.76 -13.74 -5.27
N ILE A 127 -6.44 -13.93 -5.25
CA ILE A 127 -5.47 -13.01 -4.62
C ILE A 127 -4.53 -12.51 -5.70
N TYR A 128 -4.61 -11.24 -6.07
CA TYR A 128 -3.76 -10.65 -7.11
C TYR A 128 -2.55 -9.94 -6.50
N VAL A 129 -1.38 -10.29 -7.01
CA VAL A 129 -0.07 -9.83 -6.51
C VAL A 129 0.88 -9.71 -7.69
N THR A 130 1.85 -8.81 -7.65
CA THR A 130 2.91 -8.77 -8.67
C THR A 130 3.97 -9.85 -8.42
N GLU A 131 4.64 -10.29 -9.48
CA GLU A 131 5.56 -11.44 -9.43
C GLU A 131 6.74 -11.25 -8.45
N PRO A 132 7.46 -10.10 -8.41
CA PRO A 132 8.53 -9.92 -7.44
C PRO A 132 8.03 -9.85 -6.00
N THR A 133 6.85 -9.27 -5.79
CA THR A 133 6.21 -9.17 -4.48
C THR A 133 5.96 -10.56 -3.89
N ILE A 134 5.52 -11.53 -4.71
CA ILE A 134 5.33 -12.93 -4.29
C ILE A 134 6.65 -13.53 -3.80
N THR A 135 7.72 -13.37 -4.57
CA THR A 135 9.02 -13.98 -4.27
C THR A 135 9.66 -13.38 -3.02
N PHE A 136 9.68 -12.05 -2.88
CA PHE A 136 10.22 -11.39 -1.69
C PHE A 136 9.38 -11.66 -0.44
N ALA A 137 8.05 -11.75 -0.58
CA ALA A 137 7.19 -12.13 0.54
C ALA A 137 7.47 -13.57 0.98
N HIS A 138 7.58 -14.51 0.04
CA HIS A 138 7.94 -15.89 0.34
C HIS A 138 9.28 -15.96 1.10
N GLN A 139 10.32 -15.31 0.60
CA GLN A 139 11.61 -15.24 1.28
C GLN A 139 11.49 -14.66 2.69
N ARG A 140 10.76 -13.56 2.85
CA ARG A 140 10.55 -12.93 4.15
C ARG A 140 9.80 -13.84 5.13
N MET A 141 8.76 -14.55 4.67
CA MET A 141 8.02 -15.51 5.47
C MET A 141 8.90 -16.69 5.93
N ILE A 142 9.73 -17.25 5.04
CA ILE A 142 10.69 -18.32 5.37
C ILE A 142 11.73 -17.82 6.38
N GLU A 143 12.28 -16.62 6.19
CA GLU A 143 13.21 -16.01 7.13
C GLU A 143 12.60 -15.89 8.54
N MET A 144 11.36 -15.39 8.63
CA MET A 144 10.64 -15.28 9.90
C MET A 144 10.43 -16.65 10.55
N ILE A 145 10.02 -17.67 9.79
CA ILE A 145 9.85 -19.04 10.30
C ILE A 145 11.18 -19.53 10.87
N GLU A 146 12.27 -19.39 10.12
CA GLU A 146 13.57 -19.88 10.55
C GLU A 146 14.06 -19.21 11.84
N TYR A 147 13.81 -17.90 12.00
CA TYR A 147 14.21 -17.19 13.20
C TYR A 147 13.33 -17.50 14.42
N TYR A 148 12.01 -17.57 14.25
CA TYR A 148 11.10 -17.67 15.39
C TYR A 148 10.71 -19.09 15.78
N THR A 149 10.70 -20.07 14.86
CA THR A 149 10.49 -21.49 15.22
C THR A 149 11.59 -22.00 16.16
N LYS A 150 12.80 -21.42 16.08
CA LYS A 150 13.95 -21.77 16.92
C LYS A 150 13.93 -21.10 18.30
N ALA A 151 13.13 -20.04 18.49
CA ALA A 151 13.11 -19.20 19.69
C ALA A 151 12.07 -19.61 20.74
N THR A 152 11.10 -20.46 20.38
CA THR A 152 10.05 -20.91 21.31
C THR A 152 10.54 -22.03 22.22
N ALA A 153 11.34 -21.69 23.24
CA ALA A 153 11.76 -22.62 24.28
C ALA A 153 11.65 -21.99 25.68
N SER A 154 10.43 -21.94 26.22
CA SER A 154 10.13 -21.90 27.67
C SER A 154 8.62 -21.74 27.90
N PRO A 155 7.91 -22.76 28.43
CA PRO A 155 6.49 -22.66 28.78
C PRO A 155 6.21 -21.80 30.04
N ASP A 156 7.23 -21.50 30.86
CA ASP A 156 7.05 -21.11 32.26
C ASP A 156 7.28 -19.61 32.58
N ALA A 157 7.58 -18.77 31.58
CA ALA A 157 7.77 -17.34 31.80
C ALA A 157 6.41 -16.60 31.93
N LYS A 158 6.21 -15.88 33.02
CA LYS A 158 5.05 -14.99 33.23
C LYS A 158 5.29 -13.66 32.52
N TYR A 159 4.43 -13.30 31.57
CA TYR A 159 4.48 -12.03 30.83
C TYR A 159 3.41 -11.07 31.35
N GLY A 160 3.52 -9.78 31.00
CA GLY A 160 2.63 -8.71 31.43
C GLY A 160 1.15 -8.91 31.09
N PRO A 161 0.26 -8.05 31.62
CA PRO A 161 -1.18 -8.11 31.37
C PRO A 161 -1.46 -7.62 29.94
N VAL A 162 -1.15 -8.44 28.94
CA VAL A 162 -1.45 -8.16 27.54
C VAL A 162 -2.65 -9.02 27.14
N PRO A 163 -3.71 -8.46 26.52
CA PRO A 163 -4.87 -9.25 26.09
C PRO A 163 -4.43 -10.41 25.19
N ILE A 164 -4.62 -11.63 25.67
CA ILE A 164 -4.06 -12.87 25.08
C ILE A 164 -4.78 -13.25 23.77
N ASP A 165 -5.96 -12.69 23.51
CA ASP A 165 -6.87 -13.18 22.47
C ASP A 165 -6.44 -12.82 21.03
N CYS A 166 -5.65 -11.76 20.84
CA CYS A 166 -5.26 -11.25 19.51
C CYS A 166 -3.96 -11.84 18.95
N TYR A 167 -3.23 -12.65 19.74
CA TYR A 167 -1.89 -13.10 19.38
C TYR A 167 -1.88 -14.55 18.89
N LYS A 168 -1.25 -14.79 17.75
CA LYS A 168 -1.13 -16.11 17.14
C LYS A 168 0.33 -16.58 17.16
N SER A 169 0.52 -17.90 17.19
CA SER A 169 1.81 -18.52 16.82
C SER A 169 2.05 -18.34 15.33
N LEU A 170 3.33 -18.27 14.93
CA LEU A 170 3.70 -18.17 13.52
C LEU A 170 3.22 -19.38 12.72
N TYR A 171 2.83 -19.17 11.47
CA TYR A 171 2.49 -20.24 10.54
C TYR A 171 3.70 -21.10 10.14
N THR A 172 3.44 -22.24 9.51
CA THR A 172 4.48 -23.18 9.06
C THR A 172 4.90 -22.93 7.62
N SER A 173 6.06 -23.49 7.21
CA SER A 173 6.50 -23.46 5.81
C SER A 173 5.52 -24.15 4.86
N ASP A 174 4.75 -25.14 5.34
CA ASP A 174 3.68 -25.76 4.56
C ASP A 174 2.55 -24.77 4.28
N ASN A 175 2.12 -24.02 5.29
CA ASN A 175 1.08 -23.00 5.11
C ASN A 175 1.53 -21.90 4.14
N VAL A 176 2.80 -21.49 4.21
CA VAL A 176 3.38 -20.53 3.28
C VAL A 176 3.31 -21.06 1.85
N ARG A 177 3.77 -22.30 1.60
CA ARG A 177 3.75 -22.90 0.26
C ARG A 177 2.34 -22.96 -0.32
N GLU A 178 1.38 -23.45 0.45
CA GLU A 178 -0.02 -23.54 0.00
C GLU A 178 -0.62 -22.16 -0.25
N CYS A 179 -0.29 -21.15 0.57
CA CYS A 179 -0.70 -19.77 0.36
C CYS A 179 -0.12 -19.21 -0.94
N ILE A 180 1.19 -19.39 -1.20
CA ILE A 180 1.85 -18.88 -2.43
C ILE A 180 1.25 -19.53 -3.69
N ASN A 181 0.92 -20.82 -3.64
CA ASN A 181 0.30 -21.54 -4.76
C ASN A 181 -1.08 -21.00 -5.17
N ARG A 182 -1.74 -20.24 -4.29
CA ARG A 182 -3.06 -19.62 -4.56
C ARG A 182 -2.96 -18.21 -5.15
N LEU A 183 -1.76 -17.62 -5.18
CA LEU A 183 -1.57 -16.25 -5.65
C LEU A 183 -1.62 -16.19 -7.17
N LEU A 184 -2.27 -15.15 -7.68
CA LEU A 184 -2.39 -14.88 -9.11
C LEU A 184 -1.43 -13.74 -9.48
N PRO A 185 -0.32 -14.03 -10.18
CA PRO A 185 0.64 -13.01 -10.57
C PRO A 185 0.03 -12.07 -11.62
N VAL A 186 0.28 -10.77 -11.46
CA VAL A 186 -0.15 -9.70 -12.38
C VAL A 186 1.05 -8.83 -12.74
N ARG A 187 1.23 -8.51 -14.02
CA ARG A 187 2.26 -7.55 -14.48
C ARG A 187 1.76 -6.11 -14.38
N PHE A 188 2.67 -5.15 -14.36
CA PHE A 188 2.27 -3.75 -14.53
C PHE A 188 1.51 -3.58 -15.86
N ASP A 189 0.50 -2.71 -15.84
CA ASP A 189 -0.38 -2.41 -16.99
C ASP A 189 -1.27 -3.56 -17.47
N GLN A 190 -1.18 -4.74 -16.84
CA GLN A 190 -2.09 -5.83 -17.11
C GLN A 190 -3.46 -5.56 -16.46
N ALA A 191 -4.45 -5.25 -17.30
CA ALA A 191 -5.83 -5.11 -16.87
C ALA A 191 -6.49 -6.49 -16.69
N VAL A 192 -6.76 -6.88 -15.45
CA VAL A 192 -7.44 -8.13 -15.11
C VAL A 192 -8.91 -7.86 -14.84
N THR A 193 -9.81 -8.55 -15.54
CA THR A 193 -11.26 -8.44 -15.30
C THR A 193 -11.71 -9.53 -14.33
N VAL A 194 -12.15 -9.10 -13.15
CA VAL A 194 -12.66 -9.94 -12.06
C VAL A 194 -14.19 -9.92 -12.10
N PHE A 195 -14.82 -11.10 -12.14
CA PHE A 195 -16.28 -11.27 -12.16
C PHE A 195 -17.05 -10.43 -13.20
N SER A 196 -16.41 -10.12 -14.33
CA SER A 196 -16.96 -9.35 -15.48
C SER A 196 -17.37 -7.89 -15.19
N SER A 197 -17.28 -7.41 -13.95
CA SER A 197 -17.74 -6.06 -13.55
C SER A 197 -16.68 -5.21 -12.86
N LEU A 198 -15.56 -5.80 -12.45
CA LEU A 198 -14.46 -5.12 -11.80
C LEU A 198 -13.19 -5.36 -12.61
N ARG A 199 -12.57 -4.30 -13.11
CA ARG A 199 -11.25 -4.37 -13.73
C ARG A 199 -10.22 -3.84 -12.75
N VAL A 200 -9.14 -4.59 -12.54
CA VAL A 200 -8.03 -4.22 -11.67
C VAL A 200 -6.75 -4.15 -12.48
N THR A 201 -5.97 -3.09 -12.28
CA THR A 201 -4.70 -2.88 -12.98
C THR A 201 -3.64 -2.46 -11.97
N ALA A 202 -2.50 -3.14 -11.97
CA ALA A 202 -1.35 -2.78 -11.17
C ALA A 202 -0.48 -1.75 -11.90
N LYS A 203 -0.05 -0.71 -11.18
CA LYS A 203 0.85 0.34 -11.64
C LYS A 203 2.02 0.46 -10.68
N SER A 204 3.22 0.79 -11.13
CA SER A 204 4.38 0.85 -10.25
C SER A 204 4.21 1.91 -9.15
N SER A 205 4.50 1.56 -7.88
CA SER A 205 4.59 2.53 -6.79
C SER A 205 6.00 3.09 -6.59
N GLY A 206 7.02 2.47 -7.21
CA GLY A 206 8.42 2.88 -7.11
C GLY A 206 9.12 2.60 -5.78
N TYR A 207 8.45 1.94 -4.82
CA TYR A 207 8.99 1.74 -3.47
C TYR A 207 9.97 0.56 -3.36
N THR A 208 9.53 -0.63 -3.74
CA THR A 208 10.34 -1.85 -3.80
C THR A 208 10.07 -2.60 -5.10
N LEU A 209 10.89 -3.57 -5.46
CA LEU A 209 10.67 -4.38 -6.66
C LEU A 209 9.30 -5.05 -6.62
N GLY A 210 8.49 -4.79 -7.65
CA GLY A 210 7.12 -5.28 -7.76
C GLY A 210 6.08 -4.48 -6.98
N SER A 211 6.44 -3.51 -6.13
CA SER A 211 5.45 -2.71 -5.39
C SER A 211 4.50 -1.97 -6.33
N ALA A 212 3.21 -1.97 -5.97
CA ALA A 212 2.12 -1.58 -6.86
C ALA A 212 1.08 -0.68 -6.19
N ASN A 213 0.70 0.36 -6.94
CA ASN A 213 -0.55 1.08 -6.80
C ASN A 213 -1.62 0.39 -7.65
N TRP A 214 -2.85 0.29 -7.16
CA TRP A 214 -3.92 -0.42 -7.87
C TRP A 214 -4.97 0.56 -8.41
N LEU A 215 -5.32 0.43 -9.68
CA LEU A 215 -6.47 1.09 -10.27
C LEU A 215 -7.64 0.10 -10.34
N LEU A 216 -8.76 0.45 -9.72
CA LEU A 216 -10.01 -0.32 -9.76
C LEU A 216 -11.01 0.41 -10.63
N GLU A 217 -11.52 -0.26 -11.66
CA GLU A 217 -12.53 0.27 -12.57
C GLU A 217 -13.79 -0.60 -12.51
N SER A 218 -14.92 0.00 -12.11
CA SER A 218 -16.21 -0.69 -12.06
C SER A 218 -17.31 0.18 -12.65
N GLY A 219 -17.74 -0.15 -13.87
CA GLY A 219 -18.48 0.76 -14.72
C GLY A 219 -17.70 2.06 -14.96
N LEU A 220 -18.33 3.19 -14.64
CA LEU A 220 -17.72 4.52 -14.75
C LEU A 220 -16.89 4.94 -13.53
N LYS A 221 -16.85 4.11 -12.48
CA LYS A 221 -16.18 4.44 -11.23
C LYS A 221 -14.74 3.99 -11.29
N ARG A 222 -13.81 4.93 -11.13
CA ARG A 222 -12.37 4.70 -11.04
C ARG A 222 -11.88 5.03 -9.64
N ILE A 223 -11.25 4.05 -9.00
CA ILE A 223 -10.70 4.17 -7.66
C ILE A 223 -9.22 3.87 -7.72
N ALA A 224 -8.38 4.84 -7.36
CA ALA A 224 -6.94 4.65 -7.28
C ALA A 224 -6.55 4.34 -5.83
N ILE A 225 -5.83 3.24 -5.63
CA ILE A 225 -5.19 2.89 -4.37
C ILE A 225 -3.72 3.28 -4.49
N PHE A 226 -3.38 4.39 -3.85
CA PHE A 226 -2.06 4.98 -3.83
C PHE A 226 -1.37 4.59 -2.52
N SER A 227 -0.70 3.43 -2.52
CA SER A 227 -0.14 2.78 -1.35
C SER A 227 1.38 2.72 -1.41
N SER A 228 2.07 3.09 -0.32
CA SER A 228 3.52 2.91 -0.16
C SER A 228 4.30 3.26 -1.44
N SER A 229 4.13 4.51 -1.88
CA SER A 229 4.75 5.04 -3.09
C SER A 229 6.04 5.79 -2.79
N CYS A 230 7.02 5.76 -3.69
CA CYS A 230 8.28 6.50 -3.59
C CYS A 230 8.48 7.36 -4.84
N SER A 231 8.82 8.64 -4.67
CA SER A 231 9.07 9.55 -5.81
C SER A 231 10.53 9.59 -6.28
N ASN A 232 11.43 8.80 -5.68
CA ASN A 232 12.84 8.79 -6.04
C ASN A 232 13.08 7.88 -7.26
N ALA A 233 13.13 8.49 -8.44
CA ALA A 233 13.36 7.79 -9.71
C ALA A 233 14.80 7.26 -9.89
N VAL A 234 15.74 7.58 -8.99
CA VAL A 234 17.12 7.09 -9.04
C VAL A 234 17.24 5.68 -8.47
N PHE A 235 16.33 5.29 -7.57
CA PHE A 235 16.34 3.96 -6.98
C PHE A 235 16.08 2.87 -8.03
N HIS A 236 16.53 1.67 -7.70
CA HIS A 236 16.49 0.55 -8.62
C HIS A 236 15.10 0.12 -9.13
N PRO A 237 13.96 0.25 -8.41
CA PRO A 237 12.67 -0.20 -8.93
C PRO A 237 12.19 0.64 -10.12
N THR A 238 11.22 0.12 -10.87
CA THR A 238 10.49 0.93 -11.87
C THR A 238 9.94 2.20 -11.21
N PRO A 239 10.19 3.41 -11.74
CA PRO A 239 9.71 4.65 -11.14
C PRO A 239 8.19 4.67 -10.93
N LEU A 240 7.74 5.48 -9.96
CA LEU A 240 6.33 5.68 -9.66
C LEU A 240 5.53 6.09 -10.90
N ASP A 241 4.53 5.28 -11.26
CA ASP A 241 3.62 5.55 -12.36
C ASP A 241 2.39 6.32 -11.87
N LEU A 242 2.32 7.61 -12.22
CA LEU A 242 1.24 8.50 -11.83
C LEU A 242 -0.02 8.37 -12.71
N SER A 243 0.02 7.58 -13.78
CA SER A 243 -1.18 7.32 -14.60
C SER A 243 -2.27 6.57 -13.82
N VAL A 244 -1.93 5.93 -12.69
CA VAL A 244 -2.90 5.35 -11.76
C VAL A 244 -3.89 6.40 -11.23
N LEU A 245 -3.48 7.66 -11.17
CA LEU A 245 -4.29 8.76 -10.66
C LEU A 245 -5.14 9.40 -11.75
N GLU A 246 -4.86 9.16 -13.03
CA GLU A 246 -5.55 9.84 -14.13
C GLU A 246 -7.04 9.48 -14.15
N SER A 247 -7.91 10.50 -14.12
CA SER A 247 -9.37 10.34 -14.11
C SER A 247 -9.93 9.48 -12.97
N ALA A 248 -9.19 9.30 -11.88
CA ALA A 248 -9.72 8.59 -10.70
C ALA A 248 -10.79 9.45 -10.02
N ASN A 249 -11.95 8.87 -9.71
CA ASN A 249 -13.00 9.57 -8.96
C ASN A 249 -12.71 9.58 -7.46
N VAL A 250 -12.10 8.49 -6.98
CA VAL A 250 -11.69 8.32 -5.58
C VAL A 250 -10.21 7.97 -5.55
N VAL A 251 -9.43 8.66 -4.72
CA VAL A 251 -8.04 8.28 -4.44
C VAL A 251 -7.91 7.91 -2.97
N LEU A 252 -7.47 6.69 -2.69
CA LEU A 252 -7.14 6.22 -1.35
C LEU A 252 -5.63 6.25 -1.17
N ILE A 253 -5.14 7.18 -0.36
CA ILE A 253 -3.72 7.29 0.01
C ILE A 253 -3.49 6.46 1.28
N CYS A 254 -2.56 5.51 1.25
CA CYS A 254 -2.23 4.68 2.41
C CYS A 254 -0.76 4.24 2.44
N GLY A 255 -0.33 3.65 3.56
CA GLY A 255 1.05 3.15 3.70
C GLY A 255 2.13 4.22 3.50
N THR A 256 1.88 5.44 3.99
CA THR A 256 2.75 6.61 3.83
C THR A 256 3.93 6.60 4.80
N GLY A 257 5.03 7.23 4.40
CA GLY A 257 6.22 7.38 5.23
C GLY A 257 6.09 8.45 6.33
N THR A 258 7.05 8.46 7.25
CA THR A 258 7.08 9.37 8.40
C THR A 258 7.87 10.66 8.16
N SER A 259 8.87 10.62 7.28
CA SER A 259 9.73 11.76 6.92
C SER A 259 9.38 12.32 5.54
N ASN A 260 9.59 13.62 5.34
CA ASN A 260 9.61 14.20 3.99
C ASN A 260 10.89 13.82 3.24
N ARG A 261 10.89 14.04 1.93
CA ARG A 261 12.00 13.72 1.03
C ARG A 261 13.31 14.38 1.44
N GLU A 262 13.29 15.64 1.83
CA GLU A 262 14.51 16.37 2.21
C GLU A 262 15.16 15.76 3.47
N ALA A 263 14.36 15.44 4.48
CA ALA A 263 14.83 14.78 5.70
C ALA A 263 15.32 13.35 5.43
N PHE A 264 14.66 12.62 4.52
CA PHE A 264 15.13 11.33 4.05
C PHE A 264 16.48 11.44 3.36
N ASP A 265 16.65 12.34 2.39
CA ASP A 265 17.89 12.55 1.64
C ASP A 265 19.05 12.93 2.58
N LEU A 266 18.79 13.78 3.57
CA LEU A 266 19.77 14.14 4.59
C LEU A 266 20.15 12.94 5.47
N SER A 267 19.18 12.15 5.91
CA SER A 267 19.40 10.97 6.76
C SER A 267 20.18 9.88 6.01
N LEU A 268 19.86 9.68 4.74
CA LEU A 268 20.56 8.76 3.84
C LEU A 268 22.01 9.18 3.64
N LYS A 269 22.26 10.45 3.30
CA LYS A 269 23.63 11.00 3.18
C LYS A 269 24.41 10.87 4.49
N ARG A 270 23.76 11.18 5.63
CA ARG A 270 24.35 11.01 6.95
C ARG A 270 24.72 9.55 7.21
N CYS A 271 23.84 8.61 6.90
CA CYS A 271 24.07 7.18 7.06
C CYS A 271 25.29 6.72 6.25
N VAL A 272 25.29 7.00 4.94
CA VAL A 272 26.38 6.63 4.03
C VAL A 272 27.71 7.21 4.50
N ALA A 273 27.76 8.51 4.80
CA ALA A 273 28.98 9.16 5.27
C ALA A 273 29.48 8.55 6.60
N HIS A 274 28.58 8.31 7.57
CA HIS A 274 28.97 7.72 8.84
C HIS A 274 29.54 6.31 8.67
N VAL A 275 28.85 5.45 7.90
CA VAL A 275 29.27 4.07 7.67
C VAL A 275 30.63 4.05 6.96
N CYS A 276 30.80 4.82 5.89
CA CYS A 276 32.05 4.87 5.14
C CYS A 276 33.21 5.43 5.98
N ASN A 277 32.97 6.44 6.82
CA ASN A 277 34.00 6.97 7.71
C ASN A 277 34.42 5.96 8.80
N ARG A 278 33.49 5.14 9.31
CA ARG A 278 33.84 4.06 10.25
C ARG A 278 34.68 2.97 9.57
N LEU A 279 34.30 2.57 8.37
CA LEU A 279 35.08 1.62 7.57
C LEU A 279 36.48 2.17 7.24
N ALA A 280 36.58 3.48 6.92
CA ALA A 280 37.86 4.18 6.71
C ALA A 280 38.75 4.17 7.96
N ALA A 281 38.15 4.31 9.14
CA ALA A 281 38.81 4.20 10.43
C ALA A 281 39.19 2.76 10.82
N ARG A 282 38.96 1.79 9.92
CA ARG A 282 39.16 0.35 10.15
C ARG A 282 38.28 -0.24 11.25
N GLU A 283 37.05 0.26 11.38
CA GLU A 283 36.01 -0.27 12.27
C GLU A 283 34.99 -1.11 11.46
N ASN A 284 34.26 -1.99 12.14
CA ASN A 284 33.15 -2.75 11.57
C ASN A 284 31.85 -1.94 11.64
N ALA A 285 31.08 -1.96 10.56
CA ALA A 285 29.75 -1.35 10.50
C ALA A 285 28.69 -2.44 10.31
N ILE A 286 27.73 -2.52 11.25
CA ILE A 286 26.64 -3.48 11.21
C ILE A 286 25.34 -2.74 10.90
N LEU A 287 24.78 -2.96 9.70
CA LEU A 287 23.49 -2.43 9.28
C LEU A 287 22.39 -3.42 9.65
N VAL A 288 21.52 -2.97 10.54
CA VAL A 288 20.33 -3.70 11.02
C VAL A 288 19.17 -3.34 10.10
N THR A 289 18.98 -4.14 9.06
CA THR A 289 17.89 -4.07 8.07
C THR A 289 17.61 -5.44 7.45
N ALA A 290 16.35 -5.70 7.09
CA ALA A 290 15.96 -6.93 6.41
C ALA A 290 16.57 -6.99 5.02
N ILE A 291 17.17 -8.12 4.64
CA ILE A 291 17.85 -8.26 3.34
C ILE A 291 16.87 -8.20 2.17
N THR A 292 15.61 -8.59 2.40
CA THR A 292 14.52 -8.47 1.42
C THR A 292 14.03 -7.03 1.23
N SER A 293 14.49 -6.07 2.04
CA SER A 293 14.11 -4.66 1.89
C SER A 293 14.69 -4.10 0.59
N GLY A 294 13.86 -3.38 -0.18
CA GLY A 294 14.31 -2.79 -1.45
C GLY A 294 15.49 -1.84 -1.27
N LEU A 295 15.53 -1.07 -0.17
CA LEU A 295 16.57 -0.07 0.04
C LEU A 295 17.98 -0.67 0.20
N VAL A 296 18.10 -1.95 0.53
CA VAL A 296 19.39 -2.63 0.71
C VAL A 296 20.22 -2.62 -0.58
N TYR A 297 19.59 -2.79 -1.74
CA TYR A 297 20.29 -2.78 -3.02
C TYR A 297 20.83 -1.39 -3.37
N ASP A 298 20.03 -0.35 -3.09
CA ASP A 298 20.45 1.03 -3.30
C ASP A 298 21.56 1.43 -2.30
N LEU A 299 21.47 0.99 -1.04
CA LEU A 299 22.52 1.21 -0.04
C LEU A 299 23.83 0.54 -0.43
N LEU A 300 23.81 -0.69 -0.93
CA LEU A 300 25.02 -1.36 -1.43
C LEU A 300 25.71 -0.52 -2.53
N TRP A 301 24.92 0.02 -3.46
CA TRP A 301 25.45 0.88 -4.51
C TRP A 301 26.03 2.18 -3.94
N MET A 302 25.28 2.91 -3.13
CA MET A 302 25.70 4.20 -2.57
C MET A 302 26.92 4.07 -1.66
N LEU A 303 26.98 3.04 -0.82
CA LEU A 303 28.13 2.77 0.04
C LEU A 303 29.36 2.42 -0.80
N SER A 304 29.21 1.59 -1.84
CA SER A 304 30.30 1.25 -2.74
C SER A 304 30.86 2.44 -3.49
N ASP A 305 29.98 3.30 -4.01
CA ASP A 305 30.39 4.49 -4.73
C ASP A 305 31.14 5.47 -3.80
N HIS A 306 30.60 5.69 -2.60
CA HIS A 306 31.22 6.60 -1.64
C HIS A 306 32.55 6.07 -1.07
N LEU A 307 32.66 4.75 -0.82
CA LEU A 307 33.93 4.13 -0.43
C LEU A 307 35.00 4.29 -1.51
N ALA A 308 34.63 4.11 -2.79
CA ALA A 308 35.55 4.31 -3.90
C ALA A 308 36.06 5.76 -3.98
N GLN A 309 35.20 6.75 -3.72
CA GLN A 309 35.60 8.17 -3.63
C GLN A 309 36.58 8.45 -2.49
N LEU A 310 36.47 7.71 -1.38
CA LEU A 310 37.43 7.75 -0.26
C LEU A 310 38.72 6.94 -0.53
N GLY A 311 38.85 6.31 -1.70
CA GLY A 311 39.98 5.45 -2.04
C GLY A 311 39.97 4.08 -1.35
N ILE A 312 38.83 3.68 -0.76
CA ILE A 312 38.66 2.39 -0.10
C ILE A 312 38.02 1.43 -1.09
N GLN A 313 38.73 0.36 -1.41
CA GLN A 313 38.21 -0.68 -2.27
C GLN A 313 37.43 -1.72 -1.45
N ILE A 314 36.33 -2.20 -2.04
CA ILE A 314 35.57 -3.32 -1.49
C ILE A 314 36.17 -4.61 -2.03
N GLY A 315 36.50 -5.54 -1.14
CA GLY A 315 37.08 -6.82 -1.50
C GLY A 315 37.66 -7.54 -0.28
N THR A 316 38.29 -8.68 -0.53
CA THR A 316 38.75 -9.60 0.52
C THR A 316 40.22 -9.42 0.89
N GLU A 317 40.95 -8.52 0.24
CA GLU A 317 42.36 -8.28 0.55
C GLU A 317 42.53 -7.47 1.84
N ALA A 318 43.68 -7.58 2.50
CA ALA A 318 43.92 -7.00 3.83
C ALA A 318 43.77 -5.46 3.92
N HIS A 319 43.78 -4.75 2.79
CA HIS A 319 43.59 -3.30 2.72
C HIS A 319 42.19 -2.89 2.22
N GLN A 320 41.33 -3.86 1.95
CA GLN A 320 39.98 -3.69 1.43
C GLN A 320 38.95 -3.98 2.52
N ALA A 321 37.72 -3.52 2.33
CA ALA A 321 36.61 -3.78 3.24
C ALA A 321 35.63 -4.78 2.61
N PRO A 322 35.54 -6.03 3.08
CA PRO A 322 34.55 -6.99 2.58
C PRO A 322 33.13 -6.65 3.08
N ILE A 323 32.13 -7.04 2.29
CA ILE A 323 30.71 -6.95 2.67
C ILE A 323 30.18 -8.35 2.96
N TYR A 324 29.46 -8.48 4.07
CA TYR A 324 28.79 -9.70 4.48
C TYR A 324 27.28 -9.48 4.59
N MET A 325 26.50 -10.41 4.04
CA MET A 325 25.05 -10.45 4.15
C MET A 325 24.62 -11.76 4.82
N ILE A 326 24.07 -11.65 6.02
CA ILE A 326 23.81 -12.81 6.88
C ILE A 326 22.30 -12.92 7.12
N SER A 327 21.67 -13.85 6.42
CA SER A 327 20.25 -14.19 6.50
C SER A 327 20.02 -15.49 5.73
N PRO A 328 19.09 -16.35 6.17
CA PRO A 328 18.78 -17.59 5.47
C PRO A 328 18.32 -17.38 4.02
N VAL A 329 17.82 -16.18 3.70
CA VAL A 329 17.36 -15.82 2.35
C VAL A 329 18.30 -14.86 1.62
N ALA A 330 19.45 -14.50 2.19
CA ALA A 330 20.37 -13.51 1.63
C ALA A 330 20.73 -13.79 0.16
N LYS A 331 21.24 -15.01 -0.09
CA LYS A 331 21.66 -15.44 -1.42
C LYS A 331 20.50 -15.45 -2.42
N GLN A 332 19.37 -16.03 -2.02
CA GLN A 332 18.18 -16.12 -2.88
C GLN A 332 17.63 -14.73 -3.23
N SER A 333 17.63 -13.80 -2.28
CA SER A 333 17.17 -12.41 -2.48
C SER A 333 18.06 -11.67 -3.48
N LEU A 334 19.38 -11.76 -3.30
CA LEU A 334 20.35 -11.10 -4.19
C LEU A 334 20.32 -11.69 -5.61
N ASP A 335 20.26 -13.01 -5.74
CA ASP A 335 20.21 -13.69 -7.04
C ASP A 335 18.90 -13.35 -7.77
N TYR A 336 17.77 -13.33 -7.06
CA TYR A 336 16.48 -12.98 -7.62
C TYR A 336 16.42 -11.53 -8.12
N ALA A 337 17.01 -10.60 -7.37
CA ALA A 337 17.12 -9.21 -7.80
C ALA A 337 17.89 -9.07 -9.13
N LEU A 338 18.89 -9.92 -9.41
CA LEU A 338 19.65 -9.84 -10.66
C LEU A 338 18.88 -10.35 -11.88
N VAL A 339 17.91 -11.26 -11.69
CA VAL A 339 17.14 -11.84 -12.81
C VAL A 339 15.82 -11.12 -13.09
N THR A 340 15.39 -10.21 -12.21
CA THR A 340 14.11 -9.47 -12.31
C THR A 340 14.29 -8.04 -12.83
N SER A 341 15.25 -7.85 -13.73
CA SER A 341 15.58 -6.52 -14.29
C SER A 341 14.39 -5.82 -14.97
N GLU A 342 13.40 -6.55 -15.46
CA GLU A 342 12.21 -5.98 -16.10
C GLU A 342 11.29 -5.19 -15.15
N TRP A 343 11.49 -5.34 -13.83
CA TRP A 343 10.80 -4.59 -12.78
C TRP A 343 11.61 -3.40 -12.24
N MET A 344 12.72 -3.09 -12.90
CA MET A 344 13.65 -2.02 -12.51
C MET A 344 13.51 -0.77 -13.37
N SER A 345 14.21 0.28 -12.96
CA SER A 345 14.41 1.49 -13.77
C SER A 345 14.99 1.17 -15.15
N ARG A 346 14.73 2.05 -16.11
CA ARG A 346 15.19 1.89 -17.50
C ARG A 346 16.71 1.76 -17.61
N VAL A 347 17.46 2.46 -16.76
CA VAL A 347 18.93 2.39 -16.71
C VAL A 347 19.39 0.97 -16.38
N ASN A 348 18.76 0.34 -15.39
CA ASN A 348 19.12 -1.02 -14.98
C ASN A 348 18.67 -2.07 -16.00
N GLN A 349 17.54 -1.84 -16.69
CA GLN A 349 17.13 -2.68 -17.82
C GLN A 349 18.14 -2.61 -18.97
N GLU A 350 18.64 -1.42 -19.30
CA GLU A 350 19.64 -1.23 -20.35
C GLU A 350 20.97 -1.94 -20.00
N HIS A 351 21.38 -1.93 -18.72
CA HIS A 351 22.52 -2.74 -18.25
C HIS A 351 22.31 -4.24 -18.51
N ALA A 352 21.14 -4.77 -18.13
CA ALA A 352 20.82 -6.18 -18.36
C ALA A 352 20.83 -6.55 -19.86
N MET A 353 20.28 -5.68 -20.73
CA MET A 353 20.30 -5.87 -22.18
C MET A 353 21.71 -5.90 -22.76
N GLN A 354 22.66 -5.21 -22.13
CA GLN A 354 24.08 -5.20 -22.50
C GLN A 354 24.88 -6.36 -21.88
N SER A 355 24.21 -7.36 -21.30
CA SER A 355 24.86 -8.46 -20.56
C SER A 355 25.70 -8.00 -19.35
N ASN A 356 25.45 -6.78 -18.86
CA ASN A 356 25.99 -6.31 -17.58
C ASN A 356 25.03 -6.67 -16.45
N PRO A 357 25.52 -6.94 -15.22
CA PRO A 357 24.64 -7.07 -14.07
C PRO A 357 23.78 -5.80 -13.89
N PRO A 358 22.45 -5.92 -13.75
CA PRO A 358 21.56 -4.75 -13.63
C PRO A 358 21.84 -3.96 -12.34
N LEU A 359 22.33 -4.65 -11.30
CA LEU A 359 22.68 -4.07 -10.01
C LEU A 359 24.15 -4.30 -9.68
N PRO A 360 24.80 -3.37 -8.95
CA PRO A 360 26.24 -3.44 -8.65
C PRO A 360 26.64 -4.70 -7.87
N HIS A 361 25.74 -5.22 -7.03
CA HIS A 361 26.04 -6.39 -6.20
C HIS A 361 26.34 -7.64 -7.01
N GLY A 362 25.87 -7.74 -8.26
CA GLY A 362 26.22 -8.86 -9.15
C GLY A 362 27.72 -8.96 -9.42
N ARG A 363 28.40 -7.81 -9.59
CA ARG A 363 29.87 -7.77 -9.72
C ARG A 363 30.55 -8.06 -8.38
N MET A 364 29.98 -7.57 -7.29
CA MET A 364 30.53 -7.81 -5.94
C MET A 364 30.49 -9.29 -5.56
N LEU A 365 29.41 -10.00 -5.91
CA LEU A 365 29.28 -11.45 -5.72
C LEU A 365 30.31 -12.21 -6.56
N ALA A 366 30.43 -11.88 -7.85
CA ALA A 366 31.37 -12.53 -8.76
C ALA A 366 32.83 -12.43 -8.27
N ASN A 367 33.20 -11.27 -7.72
CA ASN A 367 34.55 -10.98 -7.26
C ASN A 367 34.75 -11.33 -5.77
N LYS A 368 33.76 -11.93 -5.10
CA LYS A 368 33.74 -12.26 -3.66
C LYS A 368 33.87 -11.06 -2.71
N ALA A 369 33.71 -9.86 -3.22
CA ALA A 369 33.67 -8.62 -2.44
C ALA A 369 32.42 -8.55 -1.54
N LEU A 370 31.32 -9.17 -1.99
CA LEU A 370 30.12 -9.44 -1.20
C LEU A 370 30.00 -10.95 -0.99
N THR A 371 29.89 -11.38 0.28
CA THR A 371 29.71 -12.79 0.65
C THR A 371 28.43 -12.97 1.46
N THR A 372 27.67 -14.01 1.14
CA THR A 372 26.39 -14.32 1.82
C THR A 372 26.51 -15.54 2.71
N PHE A 373 25.85 -15.51 3.88
CA PHE A 373 25.73 -16.64 4.78
C PHE A 373 24.27 -16.82 5.21
N ALA A 374 23.80 -18.06 5.31
CA ALA A 374 22.45 -18.35 5.80
C ALA A 374 22.36 -18.19 7.32
N SER A 375 23.43 -18.55 8.03
CA SER A 375 23.54 -18.47 9.47
C SER A 375 24.95 -18.09 9.92
N ILE A 376 25.09 -17.73 11.20
CA ILE A 376 26.40 -17.53 11.82
C ILE A 376 27.25 -18.81 11.78
N LEU A 377 26.63 -19.99 11.90
CA LEU A 377 27.33 -21.27 11.86
C LEU A 377 28.03 -21.50 10.53
N ASP A 378 27.44 -21.05 9.42
CA ASP A 378 28.03 -21.20 8.10
C ASP A 378 29.34 -20.42 7.95
N ILE A 379 29.47 -19.29 8.68
CA ILE A 379 30.72 -18.51 8.74
C ILE A 379 31.83 -19.36 9.37
N PHE A 380 31.55 -19.97 10.52
CA PHE A 380 32.50 -20.83 11.22
C PHE A 380 32.83 -22.10 10.41
N ASN A 381 31.82 -22.72 9.78
CA ASN A 381 31.98 -23.93 8.97
C ASN A 381 32.81 -23.67 7.71
N ALA A 382 32.72 -22.48 7.14
CA ALA A 382 33.55 -22.07 6.00
C ALA A 382 35.03 -21.90 6.37
N LYS A 383 35.42 -22.13 7.64
CA LYS A 383 36.75 -21.82 8.20
C LYS A 383 37.19 -20.39 7.90
N GLN A 384 36.22 -19.50 7.68
CA GLN A 384 36.48 -18.08 7.64
C GLN A 384 36.57 -17.62 9.09
N ASP A 385 37.59 -16.83 9.40
CA ASP A 385 37.59 -16.10 10.65
C ASP A 385 36.33 -15.24 10.72
N ILE A 386 35.81 -15.05 11.94
CA ILE A 386 34.77 -14.06 12.21
C ILE A 386 35.18 -12.76 11.47
N PRO A 387 34.27 -12.10 10.71
CA PRO A 387 34.61 -10.92 9.92
C PRO A 387 35.60 -10.00 10.63
N THR A 388 36.80 -9.90 10.07
CA THR A 388 37.90 -9.09 10.61
C THR A 388 37.68 -7.63 10.22
N SER A 389 38.19 -6.72 11.04
CA SER A 389 38.00 -5.29 10.82
C SER A 389 38.95 -4.73 9.73
N PRO A 390 38.46 -3.84 8.85
CA PRO A 390 37.08 -3.36 8.70
C PRO A 390 36.18 -4.30 7.89
N SER A 391 34.92 -4.45 8.30
CA SER A 391 33.89 -5.16 7.52
C SER A 391 32.54 -4.45 7.58
N LEU A 392 31.78 -4.54 6.49
CA LEU A 392 30.40 -4.06 6.40
C LEU A 392 29.45 -5.26 6.46
N ILE A 393 28.55 -5.29 7.45
CA ILE A 393 27.69 -6.45 7.71
C ILE A 393 26.23 -6.02 7.65
N PHE A 394 25.43 -6.70 6.82
CA PHE A 394 23.96 -6.58 6.81
C PHE A 394 23.36 -7.82 7.47
N THR A 395 22.53 -7.63 8.49
CA THR A 395 21.94 -8.75 9.24
C THR A 395 20.70 -8.35 10.02
N GLY A 396 19.58 -9.02 9.73
CA GLY A 396 18.31 -8.92 10.48
C GLY A 396 17.74 -7.49 10.56
N ASP A 397 16.52 -7.36 11.06
CA ASP A 397 15.90 -6.06 11.32
C ASP A 397 15.46 -5.94 12.79
N HIS A 398 14.77 -4.85 13.11
CA HIS A 398 14.32 -4.60 14.47
C HIS A 398 13.29 -5.61 14.98
N LYS A 399 12.58 -6.32 14.09
CA LYS A 399 11.56 -7.29 14.47
C LYS A 399 12.20 -8.56 15.02
N VAL A 400 13.44 -8.86 14.60
CA VAL A 400 14.17 -10.10 14.92
C VAL A 400 15.32 -9.88 15.92
N LEU A 401 15.27 -8.84 16.77
CA LEU A 401 16.40 -8.48 17.64
C LEU A 401 16.79 -9.56 18.67
N GLY A 402 15.83 -10.35 19.14
CA GLY A 402 16.06 -11.44 20.07
C GLY A 402 16.42 -12.78 19.42
N VAL A 403 16.47 -12.85 18.09
CA VAL A 403 16.64 -14.11 17.35
C VAL A 403 17.60 -13.99 16.16
N GLY A 404 18.01 -15.12 15.60
CA GLY A 404 18.84 -15.15 14.39
C GLY A 404 20.26 -14.57 14.55
N PRO A 405 20.93 -14.26 13.42
CA PRO A 405 22.31 -13.77 13.43
C PRO A 405 22.50 -12.44 14.15
N LEU A 406 21.50 -11.55 14.09
CA LEU A 406 21.53 -10.25 14.76
C LEU A 406 21.64 -10.39 16.28
N ALA A 407 20.85 -11.28 16.89
CA ALA A 407 20.92 -11.56 18.32
C ALA A 407 22.30 -12.09 18.74
N TRP A 408 22.91 -12.94 17.92
CA TRP A 408 24.27 -13.42 18.16
C TRP A 408 25.28 -12.28 18.18
N TYR A 409 25.24 -11.36 17.20
CA TYR A 409 26.12 -10.18 17.17
C TYR A 409 25.88 -9.28 18.39
N LEU A 410 24.61 -8.99 18.70
CA LEU A 410 24.25 -8.18 19.85
C LEU A 410 24.73 -8.77 21.18
N GLN A 411 24.83 -10.09 21.31
CA GLN A 411 25.32 -10.76 22.51
C GLN A 411 26.85 -10.89 22.52
N TYR A 412 27.45 -11.34 21.42
CA TYR A 412 28.87 -11.69 21.34
C TYR A 412 29.75 -10.45 21.13
N TRP A 413 29.31 -9.50 20.32
CA TRP A 413 30.05 -8.26 20.05
C TRP A 413 29.70 -7.11 21.01
N ARG A 414 28.88 -7.33 22.03
CA ARG A 414 28.37 -6.30 22.96
C ARG A 414 29.42 -5.42 23.67
N LYS A 415 30.70 -5.83 23.66
CA LYS A 415 31.83 -5.10 24.27
C LYS A 415 32.92 -4.71 23.27
N ARG A 416 32.75 -4.96 21.98
CA ARG A 416 33.73 -4.61 20.95
C ARG A 416 33.72 -3.10 20.70
N SER A 417 34.88 -2.47 20.86
CA SER A 417 35.06 -1.04 20.60
C SER A 417 35.25 -0.72 19.12
N ASP A 418 35.53 -1.72 18.28
CA ASP A 418 35.76 -1.61 16.85
C ASP A 418 34.52 -1.92 16.01
N CYS A 419 33.31 -1.76 16.59
CA CYS A 419 32.04 -2.05 15.93
C CYS A 419 31.03 -0.91 16.17
N VAL A 420 30.14 -0.68 15.21
CA VAL A 420 29.00 0.24 15.35
C VAL A 420 27.75 -0.37 14.73
N TYR A 421 26.62 -0.31 15.45
CA TYR A 421 25.32 -0.75 14.93
C TYR A 421 24.52 0.42 14.37
N TYR A 422 23.92 0.21 13.19
CA TYR A 422 23.06 1.16 12.50
C TYR A 422 21.67 0.57 12.32
N PHE A 423 20.70 1.09 13.05
CA PHE A 423 19.30 0.70 12.94
C PHE A 423 18.63 1.58 11.90
N LEU A 424 18.19 0.99 10.78
CA LEU A 424 17.70 1.74 9.63
C LEU A 424 16.18 1.74 9.49
N ASP A 425 15.49 0.88 10.24
CA ASP A 425 14.05 0.70 10.12
C ASP A 425 13.28 1.90 10.71
N PRO A 426 12.39 2.54 9.94
CA PRO A 426 11.58 3.66 10.43
C PRO A 426 10.48 3.25 11.42
N GLU A 427 10.10 1.97 11.49
CA GLU A 427 9.07 1.49 12.42
C GLU A 427 9.63 1.16 13.82
N LEU A 428 10.95 1.18 13.99
CA LEU A 428 11.59 0.99 15.29
C LEU A 428 11.25 2.17 16.23
N SER A 429 10.54 1.88 17.33
CA SER A 429 10.21 2.88 18.35
C SER A 429 11.44 3.30 19.17
N ALA A 430 11.44 4.55 19.62
CA ALA A 430 12.51 5.09 20.47
C ALA A 430 12.67 4.30 21.78
N GLU A 431 11.56 3.83 22.37
CA GLU A 431 11.56 3.00 23.59
C GLU A 431 12.22 1.64 23.37
N SER A 432 11.91 0.97 22.25
CA SER A 432 12.57 -0.28 21.90
C SER A 432 14.06 -0.05 21.63
N PHE A 433 14.41 0.99 20.87
CA PHE A 433 15.81 1.32 20.60
C PHE A 433 16.64 1.60 21.87
N GLU A 434 16.12 2.40 22.81
CA GLU A 434 16.81 2.69 24.07
C GLU A 434 16.93 1.42 24.94
N THR A 435 15.93 0.54 24.92
CA THR A 435 16.01 -0.78 25.56
C THR A 435 17.18 -1.61 25.00
N HIS A 436 17.37 -1.62 23.68
CA HIS A 436 18.50 -2.30 23.06
C HIS A 436 19.85 -1.67 23.40
N LYS A 437 19.90 -0.33 23.40
CA LYS A 437 21.09 0.42 23.77
C LYS A 437 21.51 0.19 25.22
N ALA A 438 20.55 0.00 26.13
CA ALA A 438 20.85 -0.37 27.51
C ALA A 438 21.50 -1.78 27.62
N ARG A 439 21.18 -2.69 26.70
CA ARG A 439 21.70 -4.07 26.67
C ARG A 439 23.09 -4.21 26.02
N SER A 440 23.55 -3.22 25.24
CA SER A 440 24.82 -3.27 24.50
C SER A 440 25.73 -2.08 24.80
N LYS A 441 27.03 -2.33 25.05
CA LYS A 441 28.02 -1.24 25.23
C LYS A 441 28.60 -0.75 23.91
N VAL A 442 28.18 -1.32 22.78
CA VAL A 442 28.64 -0.93 21.44
C VAL A 442 27.92 0.33 21.00
N PRO A 443 28.62 1.32 20.42
CA PRO A 443 27.97 2.48 19.81
C PRO A 443 26.86 2.04 18.85
N SER A 444 25.65 2.55 19.07
CA SER A 444 24.47 2.23 18.27
C SER A 444 23.79 3.53 17.83
N LEU A 445 23.43 3.61 16.56
CA LEU A 445 22.80 4.78 15.95
C LEU A 445 21.47 4.36 15.31
N HIS A 446 20.40 5.08 15.63
CA HIS A 446 19.12 4.97 14.92
C HIS A 446 19.07 6.04 13.83
N ILE A 447 19.05 5.59 12.57
CA ILE A 447 18.95 6.45 11.39
C ILE A 447 17.80 5.91 10.53
N PRO A 448 16.54 6.25 10.83
CA PRO A 448 15.40 5.72 10.11
C PRO A 448 15.45 6.17 8.64
N LEU A 449 15.37 5.21 7.72
CA LEU A 449 15.38 5.45 6.28
C LEU A 449 14.04 5.00 5.68
N ASP A 450 13.10 5.95 5.57
CA ASP A 450 11.80 5.72 4.95
C ASP A 450 11.75 6.43 3.59
N SER A 451 11.83 5.65 2.51
CA SER A 451 11.78 6.18 1.14
C SER A 451 10.36 6.49 0.66
N ARG A 452 9.33 6.12 1.44
CA ARG A 452 7.93 6.34 1.07
C ARG A 452 7.57 7.81 1.19
N LEU A 453 6.69 8.26 0.31
CA LEU A 453 6.06 9.57 0.38
C LEU A 453 5.31 9.72 1.70
N ASN A 454 5.50 10.86 2.36
CA ASN A 454 4.63 11.22 3.47
C ASN A 454 3.23 11.62 2.95
N VAL A 455 2.28 11.81 3.86
CA VAL A 455 0.90 12.14 3.49
C VAL A 455 0.80 13.44 2.71
N ASP A 456 1.58 14.46 3.08
CA ASP A 456 1.49 15.80 2.47
C ASP A 456 2.05 15.82 1.04
N GLU A 457 3.17 15.12 0.81
CA GLU A 457 3.76 14.93 -0.52
C GLU A 457 2.85 14.10 -1.42
N ALA A 458 2.25 13.02 -0.88
CA ALA A 458 1.28 12.21 -1.61
C ALA A 458 0.05 13.04 -2.00
N LEU A 459 -0.48 13.86 -1.07
CA LEU A 459 -1.59 14.77 -1.35
C LEU A 459 -1.23 15.79 -2.44
N ASP A 460 -0.08 16.44 -2.35
CA ASP A 460 0.39 17.41 -3.35
C ASP A 460 0.51 16.76 -4.74
N ILE A 461 1.05 15.55 -4.83
CA ILE A 461 1.13 14.78 -6.08
C ILE A 461 -0.28 14.48 -6.63
N VAL A 462 -1.19 14.01 -5.78
CA VAL A 462 -2.56 13.66 -6.17
C VAL A 462 -3.31 14.90 -6.68
N LEU A 463 -3.19 16.03 -5.99
CA LEU A 463 -3.84 17.27 -6.40
C LEU A 463 -3.28 17.78 -7.73
N ARG A 464 -1.95 17.79 -7.91
CA ARG A 464 -1.34 18.23 -9.18
C ARG A 464 -1.70 17.35 -10.36
N LYS A 465 -1.88 16.04 -10.15
CA LYS A 465 -2.14 15.08 -11.23
C LYS A 465 -3.61 14.83 -11.50
N ASN A 466 -4.47 14.95 -10.49
CA ASN A 466 -5.89 14.67 -10.63
C ASN A 466 -6.77 15.63 -9.81
N MET A 467 -6.87 16.86 -10.31
CA MET A 467 -7.81 17.89 -9.82
C MET A 467 -9.29 17.54 -10.00
N GLN A 468 -9.62 16.46 -10.72
CA GLN A 468 -11.00 16.03 -11.00
C GLN A 468 -11.51 14.97 -10.02
N SER A 469 -10.68 14.54 -9.06
CA SER A 469 -11.10 13.63 -7.99
C SER A 469 -12.29 14.21 -7.24
N GLN A 470 -13.32 13.40 -6.99
CA GLN A 470 -14.45 13.81 -6.14
C GLN A 470 -14.11 13.61 -4.66
N TYR A 471 -13.38 12.53 -4.35
CA TYR A 471 -13.01 12.17 -2.99
C TYR A 471 -11.55 11.75 -2.91
N ILE A 472 -10.84 12.28 -1.92
CA ILE A 472 -9.50 11.83 -1.55
C ILE A 472 -9.58 11.33 -0.10
N LEU A 473 -9.13 10.11 0.13
CA LEU A 473 -9.03 9.51 1.46
C LEU A 473 -7.56 9.50 1.86
N ALA A 474 -7.25 10.08 3.01
CA ALA A 474 -5.88 10.14 3.54
C ALA A 474 -5.86 9.82 5.04
N PRO A 475 -4.71 9.37 5.59
CA PRO A 475 -4.58 9.10 7.02
C PRO A 475 -4.90 10.34 7.89
N GLY A 476 -5.58 10.11 9.01
CA GLY A 476 -5.97 11.16 9.96
C GLY A 476 -4.82 11.85 10.68
N ASP A 477 -3.66 11.21 10.80
CA ASP A 477 -2.48 11.74 11.51
C ASP A 477 -1.79 12.90 10.79
N SER A 478 -2.26 13.25 9.58
CA SER A 478 -1.68 14.31 8.77
C SER A 478 -2.09 15.70 9.28
N ARG A 479 -1.09 16.53 9.55
CA ARG A 479 -1.23 17.91 10.07
C ARG A 479 -1.64 18.93 9.01
N SER A 480 -1.75 18.55 7.75
CA SER A 480 -2.00 19.50 6.66
C SER A 480 -3.42 20.07 6.73
N THR A 481 -3.49 21.40 6.78
CA THR A 481 -4.72 22.18 6.69
C THR A 481 -5.04 22.54 5.22
N MET A 482 -4.51 21.77 4.26
CA MET A 482 -4.69 22.05 2.83
C MET A 482 -6.19 22.16 2.51
N GLN A 483 -6.61 23.38 2.18
CA GLN A 483 -7.93 23.65 1.65
C GLN A 483 -7.96 23.13 0.22
N LEU A 484 -8.89 22.21 -0.05
CA LEU A 484 -9.13 21.72 -1.39
C LEU A 484 -9.97 22.74 -2.16
N ASP A 485 -9.43 23.24 -3.27
CA ASP A 485 -10.20 24.01 -4.24
C ASP A 485 -10.93 23.07 -5.21
N GLY A 486 -12.12 23.47 -5.69
CA GLY A 486 -12.78 22.79 -6.82
C GLY A 486 -13.77 21.66 -6.50
N GLY A 487 -14.29 21.57 -5.27
CA GLY A 487 -15.38 20.63 -4.94
C GLY A 487 -14.94 19.19 -4.64
N CYS A 488 -13.64 18.91 -4.64
CA CYS A 488 -13.07 17.66 -4.13
C CYS A 488 -13.19 17.61 -2.59
N GLN A 489 -13.62 16.48 -2.04
CA GLN A 489 -13.73 16.28 -0.59
C GLN A 489 -12.57 15.46 -0.04
N LEU A 490 -11.86 16.00 0.95
CA LEU A 490 -10.82 15.27 1.70
C LEU A 490 -11.45 14.56 2.89
N ILE A 491 -11.36 13.24 2.92
CA ILE A 491 -11.81 12.42 4.05
C ILE A 491 -10.58 11.91 4.77
N ARG A 492 -10.51 12.21 6.07
CA ARG A 492 -9.46 11.69 6.95
C ARG A 492 -9.95 10.40 7.61
N TYR A 493 -9.22 9.31 7.40
CA TYR A 493 -9.57 8.01 7.97
C TYR A 493 -8.64 7.64 9.13
N ILE A 494 -9.18 6.87 10.07
CA ILE A 494 -8.45 6.25 11.19
C ILE A 494 -8.71 4.74 11.20
N PRO A 495 -7.86 3.91 11.83
CA PRO A 495 -8.15 2.49 12.01
C PRO A 495 -9.56 2.27 12.59
N GLY A 496 -10.33 1.35 12.02
CA GLY A 496 -11.72 1.06 12.38
C GLY A 496 -12.79 1.94 11.71
N SER A 497 -12.43 3.06 11.07
CA SER A 497 -13.40 3.99 10.46
C SER A 497 -14.08 3.44 9.20
N ARG A 498 -15.34 3.81 8.99
CA ARG A 498 -16.16 3.41 7.83
C ARG A 498 -16.67 4.65 7.11
N HIS A 499 -16.54 4.65 5.78
CA HIS A 499 -16.90 5.77 4.92
C HIS A 499 -17.80 5.29 3.78
N ASP A 500 -18.99 5.87 3.71
CA ASP A 500 -19.91 5.71 2.59
C ASP A 500 -19.66 6.85 1.59
N ILE A 501 -19.15 6.49 0.41
CA ILE A 501 -18.82 7.42 -0.66
C ILE A 501 -19.93 7.35 -1.71
N ASP A 502 -20.65 8.44 -1.87
CA ASP A 502 -21.63 8.59 -2.94
C ASP A 502 -20.95 9.14 -4.19
N LEU A 503 -20.93 8.32 -5.23
CA LEU A 503 -20.32 8.67 -6.52
C LEU A 503 -21.45 8.98 -7.50
N ASN A 504 -21.97 10.20 -7.43
CA ASN A 504 -22.94 10.72 -8.39
C ASN A 504 -22.20 11.18 -9.65
N ILE A 505 -22.21 10.33 -10.67
CA ILE A 505 -21.60 10.64 -11.96
C ILE A 505 -22.64 11.37 -12.80
N THR A 506 -22.50 12.70 -12.88
CA THR A 506 -23.42 13.59 -13.60
C THR A 506 -23.13 13.64 -15.11
N HIS A 507 -21.87 13.44 -15.49
CA HIS A 507 -21.42 13.48 -16.88
C HIS A 507 -20.52 12.28 -17.15
N ALA A 508 -20.82 11.53 -18.22
CA ALA A 508 -20.02 10.39 -18.64
C ALA A 508 -20.02 10.28 -20.15
N ARG A 509 -18.94 9.73 -20.71
CA ARG A 509 -18.92 9.34 -22.11
C ARG A 509 -19.84 8.14 -22.29
N ILE A 510 -20.76 8.26 -23.24
CA ILE A 510 -21.74 7.21 -23.55
C ILE A 510 -21.49 6.74 -24.98
N VAL A 511 -21.37 5.44 -25.15
CA VAL A 511 -21.30 4.78 -26.45
C VAL A 511 -22.73 4.56 -26.94
N MET A 512 -23.00 4.87 -28.20
CA MET A 512 -24.32 4.72 -28.78
C MET A 512 -24.27 3.70 -29.90
N LYS A 513 -25.22 2.77 -29.94
CA LYS A 513 -25.32 1.85 -31.09
C LYS A 513 -25.67 2.63 -32.35
N ASP A 514 -25.12 2.19 -33.48
CA ASP A 514 -25.26 2.84 -34.80
C ASP A 514 -26.74 3.11 -35.17
N GLN A 515 -27.65 2.17 -34.88
CA GLN A 515 -29.08 2.33 -35.14
C GLN A 515 -29.70 3.54 -34.42
N VAL A 516 -29.29 3.80 -33.18
CA VAL A 516 -29.76 4.93 -32.39
C VAL A 516 -29.06 6.22 -32.84
N ALA A 517 -27.75 6.15 -33.11
CA ALA A 517 -26.97 7.31 -33.55
C ALA A 517 -27.52 7.91 -34.86
N ARG A 518 -27.97 7.08 -35.81
CA ARG A 518 -28.60 7.52 -37.06
C ARG A 518 -29.94 8.24 -36.88
N SER A 519 -30.60 8.06 -35.74
CA SER A 519 -31.88 8.71 -35.43
C SER A 519 -31.72 10.09 -34.77
N ILE A 520 -30.49 10.53 -34.51
CA ILE A 520 -30.19 11.79 -33.82
C ILE A 520 -29.91 12.89 -34.82
N ASN A 521 -30.62 14.01 -34.66
CA ASN A 521 -30.42 15.19 -35.47
C ASN A 521 -29.46 16.15 -34.75
N LEU A 522 -28.22 16.27 -35.24
CA LEU A 522 -27.19 17.13 -34.65
C LEU A 522 -27.44 18.59 -35.02
N GLN A 523 -27.48 19.48 -34.02
CA GLN A 523 -27.53 20.92 -34.20
C GLN A 523 -26.11 21.50 -34.19
N PRO A 524 -25.84 22.62 -34.88
CA PRO A 524 -24.53 23.27 -34.85
C PRO A 524 -24.11 23.62 -33.42
N SER A 525 -22.88 23.28 -33.03
CA SER A 525 -22.38 23.58 -31.69
C SER A 525 -21.83 25.01 -31.62
N PRO A 526 -22.12 25.77 -30.56
CA PRO A 526 -21.45 27.05 -30.31
C PRO A 526 -20.00 26.87 -29.79
N TYR A 527 -19.55 25.65 -29.51
CA TYR A 527 -18.23 25.39 -28.94
C TYR A 527 -17.18 25.13 -30.04
N PRO A 528 -16.01 25.80 -30.01
CA PRO A 528 -14.95 25.59 -30.98
C PRO A 528 -14.41 24.15 -30.90
N GLY A 529 -14.36 23.46 -32.05
CA GLY A 529 -13.89 22.07 -32.16
C GLY A 529 -14.97 21.00 -32.03
N VAL A 530 -16.24 21.37 -31.77
CA VAL A 530 -17.37 20.44 -31.74
C VAL A 530 -18.24 20.64 -32.99
N THR A 531 -18.44 19.59 -33.79
CA THR A 531 -19.18 19.68 -35.07
C THR A 531 -20.68 19.79 -34.91
N GLY A 532 -21.24 19.28 -33.80
CA GLY A 532 -22.66 19.43 -33.49
C GLY A 532 -23.03 18.87 -32.12
N MET A 533 -24.19 19.28 -31.60
CA MET A 533 -24.75 18.84 -30.33
C MET A 533 -26.20 18.44 -30.52
N ALA A 534 -26.65 17.42 -29.80
CA ALA A 534 -28.05 17.03 -29.74
C ALA A 534 -28.41 16.68 -28.30
N ARG A 535 -29.65 16.99 -27.90
CA ARG A 535 -30.18 16.59 -26.60
C ARG A 535 -30.87 15.25 -26.78
N PHE A 536 -30.51 14.27 -25.96
CA PHE A 536 -30.97 12.90 -26.11
C PHE A 536 -31.37 12.34 -24.75
N VAL A 537 -32.51 11.64 -24.68
CA VAL A 537 -32.94 10.92 -23.49
C VAL A 537 -33.20 9.47 -23.87
N GLY A 538 -32.58 8.57 -23.11
CA GLY A 538 -32.72 7.13 -23.30
C GLY A 538 -32.20 6.38 -22.09
N GLU A 539 -32.45 5.08 -22.08
CA GLU A 539 -31.90 4.19 -21.08
C GLU A 539 -30.48 3.79 -21.50
N ALA A 540 -29.51 4.06 -20.63
CA ALA A 540 -28.14 3.63 -20.82
C ALA A 540 -27.91 2.34 -20.02
N LEU A 541 -27.44 1.30 -20.70
CA LEU A 541 -27.08 0.01 -20.12
C LEU A 541 -25.57 -0.07 -19.96
N MET A 542 -25.08 -0.62 -18.85
CA MET A 542 -23.66 -0.86 -18.67
C MET A 542 -23.26 -2.12 -19.44
N PHE A 543 -22.32 -2.01 -20.38
CA PHE A 543 -21.78 -3.14 -21.12
C PHE A 543 -20.25 -3.00 -21.24
N ASN A 544 -19.50 -3.97 -20.72
CA ASN A 544 -18.03 -3.95 -20.69
C ASN A 544 -17.40 -2.68 -20.09
N ASN A 545 -17.97 -2.16 -19.00
CA ASN A 545 -17.62 -0.89 -18.35
C ASN A 545 -17.91 0.39 -19.15
N ASP A 546 -18.52 0.29 -20.33
CA ASP A 546 -19.03 1.43 -21.08
C ASP A 546 -20.54 1.58 -20.89
N LEU A 547 -21.03 2.82 -20.76
CA LEU A 547 -22.45 3.09 -20.89
C LEU A 547 -22.82 2.98 -22.38
N VAL A 548 -23.69 2.04 -22.70
CA VAL A 548 -24.21 1.82 -24.05
C VAL A 548 -25.69 2.17 -24.10
N ILE A 549 -26.07 3.06 -25.02
CA ILE A 549 -27.48 3.33 -25.32
C ILE A 549 -27.93 2.43 -26.48
N ASP A 550 -28.92 1.60 -26.20
CA ASP A 550 -29.59 0.73 -27.17
C ASP A 550 -30.93 1.30 -27.65
N LYS A 551 -31.59 2.12 -26.82
CA LYS A 551 -32.89 2.72 -27.12
C LYS A 551 -33.01 4.12 -26.49
N GLY A 552 -33.58 5.06 -27.23
CA GLY A 552 -33.91 6.39 -26.74
C GLY A 552 -34.44 7.29 -27.86
N LYS A 553 -34.76 8.54 -27.54
CA LYS A 553 -35.30 9.52 -28.48
C LYS A 553 -34.50 10.82 -28.41
N SER A 554 -34.24 11.40 -29.57
CA SER A 554 -33.75 12.78 -29.65
C SER A 554 -34.82 13.72 -29.13
N ILE A 555 -34.42 14.67 -28.29
CA ILE A 555 -35.26 15.79 -27.89
C ILE A 555 -34.82 16.95 -28.77
N ASP A 556 -35.69 17.38 -29.67
CA ASP A 556 -35.43 18.55 -30.50
C ASP A 556 -35.21 19.75 -29.59
N ALA A 557 -33.95 20.20 -29.52
CA ALA A 557 -33.58 21.45 -28.90
C ALA A 557 -33.95 22.59 -29.86
N ASN A 558 -35.24 22.91 -29.93
CA ASN A 558 -35.69 24.16 -30.53
C ASN A 558 -35.76 25.20 -29.40
N PRO A 559 -34.89 26.23 -29.36
CA PRO A 559 -34.88 27.25 -28.30
C PRO A 559 -35.97 28.32 -28.48
N ALA A 560 -37.15 27.92 -28.96
CA ALA A 560 -38.34 28.76 -28.95
C ALA A 560 -39.51 27.87 -28.51
N THR A 561 -40.19 28.25 -27.43
CA THR A 561 -41.50 27.71 -27.08
C THR A 561 -42.35 27.76 -28.33
N SER A 562 -42.61 26.61 -28.97
CA SER A 562 -43.33 26.62 -30.23
C SER A 562 -44.72 27.22 -29.97
N MET A 563 -45.07 28.30 -30.67
CA MET A 563 -46.41 28.92 -30.51
C MET A 563 -47.53 27.90 -30.77
N GLN A 564 -47.26 26.87 -31.57
CA GLN A 564 -48.17 25.73 -31.75
C GLN A 564 -48.40 24.92 -30.47
N THR A 565 -47.38 24.77 -29.61
CA THR A 565 -47.51 24.11 -28.31
C THR A 565 -48.39 24.93 -27.37
N VAL A 566 -48.16 26.24 -27.29
CA VAL A 566 -48.95 27.16 -26.45
C VAL A 566 -50.41 27.18 -26.91
N LEU A 567 -50.65 27.33 -28.21
CA LEU A 567 -51.99 27.30 -28.80
C LEU A 567 -52.68 25.94 -28.61
N GLY A 568 -51.95 24.84 -28.72
CA GLY A 568 -52.48 23.49 -28.46
C GLY A 568 -52.86 23.25 -27.00
N ILE A 569 -52.12 23.84 -26.05
CA ILE A 569 -52.47 23.84 -24.62
C ILE A 569 -53.73 24.67 -24.39
N MET A 570 -53.81 25.87 -24.96
CA MET A 570 -54.98 26.74 -24.83
C MET A 570 -56.26 26.10 -25.42
N ASP A 571 -56.18 25.44 -26.57
CA ASP A 571 -57.33 24.74 -27.18
C ASP A 571 -57.83 23.57 -26.31
N LYS A 572 -56.93 22.81 -25.68
CA LYS A 572 -57.31 21.75 -24.73
C LYS A 572 -57.99 22.31 -23.48
N LEU A 573 -57.49 23.42 -22.94
CA LEU A 573 -58.10 24.09 -21.78
C LEU A 573 -59.49 24.66 -22.14
N HIS A 574 -59.64 25.22 -23.34
CA HIS A 574 -60.93 25.71 -23.83
C HIS A 574 -61.94 24.56 -24.00
N LYS A 575 -61.52 23.41 -24.55
CA LYS A 575 -62.36 22.20 -24.65
C LYS A 575 -62.73 21.60 -23.29
N ALA A 576 -61.93 21.87 -22.25
CA ALA A 576 -62.21 21.47 -20.87
C ALA A 576 -63.12 22.46 -20.12
N GLY A 577 -63.62 23.51 -20.78
CA GLY A 577 -64.57 24.47 -20.22
C GLY A 577 -63.95 25.78 -19.68
N ILE A 578 -62.64 25.98 -19.85
CA ILE A 578 -61.95 27.18 -19.36
C ILE A 578 -61.89 28.22 -20.47
N THR A 579 -62.73 29.25 -20.37
CA THR A 579 -62.97 30.19 -21.48
C THR A 579 -62.20 31.52 -21.37
N LYS A 580 -61.77 31.91 -20.17
CA LYS A 580 -60.94 33.11 -19.95
C LYS A 580 -59.47 32.73 -19.85
N LEU A 581 -58.79 32.68 -21.00
CA LEU A 581 -57.36 32.39 -21.10
C LEU A 581 -56.63 33.55 -21.80
N SER A 582 -55.51 33.99 -21.24
CA SER A 582 -54.54 34.90 -21.86
C SER A 582 -53.14 34.31 -21.75
N TYR A 583 -52.19 34.82 -22.55
CA TYR A 583 -50.80 34.37 -22.45
C TYR A 583 -49.83 35.56 -22.55
N GLU A 584 -48.70 35.45 -21.88
CA GLU A 584 -47.58 36.38 -21.92
C GLU A 584 -46.31 35.63 -22.34
N ASN A 585 -45.68 36.09 -23.43
CA ASN A 585 -44.51 35.42 -23.99
C ASN A 585 -43.21 36.07 -23.48
N LYS A 586 -42.36 35.29 -22.82
CA LYS A 586 -41.02 35.72 -22.36
C LYS A 586 -39.93 35.00 -23.16
N PRO A 587 -38.67 35.48 -23.13
CA PRO A 587 -37.60 34.94 -23.98
C PRO A 587 -37.27 33.47 -23.74
N THR A 588 -37.60 32.92 -22.57
CA THR A 588 -37.23 31.55 -22.16
C THR A 588 -38.41 30.64 -21.81
N HIS A 589 -39.62 31.20 -21.67
CA HIS A 589 -40.85 30.49 -21.28
C HIS A 589 -42.09 31.34 -21.65
N THR A 590 -43.26 30.72 -21.72
CA THR A 590 -44.53 31.41 -21.96
C THR A 590 -45.47 31.16 -20.78
N HIS A 591 -46.02 32.20 -20.19
CA HIS A 591 -47.06 32.08 -19.16
C HIS A 591 -48.44 32.05 -19.82
N ILE A 592 -49.30 31.15 -19.37
CA ILE A 592 -50.73 31.11 -19.73
C ILE A 592 -51.51 31.40 -18.45
N HIS A 593 -52.24 32.50 -18.43
CA HIS A 593 -53.09 32.88 -17.31
C HIS A 593 -54.54 32.47 -17.62
N GLY A 594 -55.21 31.88 -16.63
CA GLY A 594 -56.62 31.50 -16.72
C GLY A 594 -57.37 31.71 -15.42
N ALA A 595 -58.70 31.62 -15.46
CA ALA A 595 -59.53 31.64 -14.25
C ALA A 595 -60.75 30.72 -14.35
N ILE A 596 -61.06 30.03 -13.25
CA ILE A 596 -62.26 29.18 -13.07
C ILE A 596 -62.91 29.60 -11.75
N ASP A 597 -64.21 29.91 -11.74
CA ASP A 597 -65.00 30.23 -10.54
C ASP A 597 -64.30 31.17 -9.53
N HIS A 598 -63.73 32.27 -10.06
CA HIS A 598 -62.98 33.31 -9.32
C HIS A 598 -61.58 32.92 -8.81
N VAL A 599 -61.07 31.73 -9.15
CA VAL A 599 -59.70 31.29 -8.85
C VAL A 599 -58.83 31.43 -10.10
N SER A 600 -57.84 32.34 -10.05
CA SER A 600 -56.85 32.52 -11.11
C SER A 600 -55.75 31.48 -11.02
N PHE A 601 -55.27 31.01 -12.17
CA PHE A 601 -54.15 30.09 -12.27
C PHE A 601 -53.16 30.53 -13.35
N ASP A 602 -51.89 30.15 -13.17
CA ASP A 602 -50.80 30.41 -14.10
C ASP A 602 -50.11 29.11 -14.50
N ILE A 603 -49.92 28.93 -15.81
CA ILE A 603 -49.17 27.81 -16.37
C ILE A 603 -47.93 28.36 -17.07
N GLU A 604 -46.78 28.10 -16.48
CA GLU A 604 -45.48 28.35 -17.09
C GLU A 604 -45.14 27.19 -18.04
N VAL A 605 -45.01 27.52 -19.33
CA VAL A 605 -44.61 26.58 -20.39
C VAL A 605 -43.18 26.89 -20.79
N SER A 606 -42.25 26.01 -20.43
CA SER A 606 -40.82 26.09 -20.80
C SER A 606 -40.39 24.89 -21.64
N THR A 607 -39.18 24.92 -22.21
CA THR A 607 -38.61 23.84 -23.03
C THR A 607 -38.21 22.62 -22.17
N GLY A 608 -39.19 21.96 -21.56
CA GLY A 608 -39.00 20.72 -20.81
C GLY A 608 -39.99 20.49 -19.67
N HIS A 609 -40.66 21.53 -19.16
CA HIS A 609 -41.60 21.39 -18.05
C HIS A 609 -42.81 22.31 -18.22
N ILE A 610 -43.98 21.82 -17.80
CA ILE A 610 -45.19 22.61 -17.59
C ILE A 610 -45.31 22.76 -16.07
N LEU A 611 -45.11 23.98 -15.57
CA LEU A 611 -45.23 24.31 -14.16
C LEU A 611 -46.55 25.05 -13.94
N VAL A 612 -47.41 24.50 -13.07
CA VAL A 612 -48.68 25.13 -12.72
C VAL A 612 -48.47 25.84 -11.39
N SER A 613 -48.28 27.15 -11.44
CA SER A 613 -48.09 27.99 -10.27
C SER A 613 -49.39 28.71 -9.93
N ALA A 614 -50.03 28.25 -8.84
CA ALA A 614 -51.27 28.73 -8.25
C ALA A 614 -52.57 28.31 -8.96
N GLY A 615 -53.53 27.84 -8.15
CA GLY A 615 -54.85 27.32 -8.54
C GLY A 615 -55.38 26.37 -7.46
N SER A 616 -56.70 26.25 -7.27
CA SER A 616 -57.28 25.29 -6.32
C SER A 616 -56.94 23.84 -6.72
N ASP A 617 -57.02 22.89 -5.78
CA ASP A 617 -56.70 21.47 -6.04
C ASP A 617 -57.49 20.89 -7.23
N GLU A 618 -58.72 21.38 -7.47
CA GLU A 618 -59.51 21.02 -8.63
C GLU A 618 -58.87 21.45 -9.96
N VAL A 619 -58.30 22.66 -10.04
CA VAL A 619 -57.62 23.15 -11.24
C VAL A 619 -56.36 22.34 -11.51
N GLN A 620 -55.58 22.03 -10.47
CA GLN A 620 -54.40 21.18 -10.59
C GLN A 620 -54.78 19.76 -11.05
N HIS A 621 -55.91 19.23 -10.57
CA HIS A 621 -56.39 17.92 -10.98
C HIS A 621 -56.85 17.88 -12.44
N ILE A 622 -57.57 18.91 -12.91
CA ILE A 622 -58.00 19.04 -14.30
C ILE A 622 -56.79 19.15 -15.24
N VAL A 623 -55.80 19.98 -14.89
CA VAL A 623 -54.59 20.16 -15.70
C VAL A 623 -53.73 18.88 -15.72
N ARG A 624 -53.53 18.21 -14.57
CA ARG A 624 -52.83 16.90 -14.54
C ARG A 624 -53.52 15.86 -15.42
N ARG A 625 -54.85 15.78 -15.38
CA ARG A 625 -55.64 14.83 -16.17
C ARG A 625 -55.56 15.12 -17.68
N LEU A 626 -55.53 16.40 -18.09
CA LEU A 626 -55.48 16.80 -19.50
C LEU A 626 -54.12 16.56 -20.16
N PHE A 627 -53.03 16.61 -19.39
CA PHE A 627 -51.67 16.55 -19.94
C PHE A 627 -50.90 15.27 -19.61
N MET A 628 -51.50 14.31 -18.88
CA MET A 628 -50.87 13.02 -18.52
C MET A 628 -49.45 13.20 -17.95
N LEU A 629 -49.27 14.23 -17.13
CA LEU A 629 -48.04 14.44 -16.36
C LEU A 629 -48.12 13.55 -15.11
N PRO A 630 -47.03 12.87 -14.71
CA PRO A 630 -47.00 12.11 -13.46
C PRO A 630 -47.28 12.98 -12.24
#